data_AF-A0A4Y2M512-F1
#
_entry.id   AF-A0A4Y2M512-F1
#
_cell.length_a   1.000
_cell.length_b   1.000
_cell.length_c   1.000
_cell.angle_alpha   90.00
_cell.angle_beta   90.00
_cell.angle_gamma   90.00
#
_symmetry.space_group_name_H-M   'P 1'
#
loop_
_entity.id
_entity.type
_entity.pdbx_description
1 polymer ?
#
loop_
_entity_poly.entity_id
_entity_poly.type
_entity_poly.pdbx_seq_one_letter_code
_entity_poly.pdbx_strand_id
1 'polypeptide(L)'
;MTQPQGFVDPNKPDHVCHLNKALYGLHQSGREWFYEIHSVLENLSFKKLKSTNCVYVYQDNVVLLLYVNDIVLFANTDNLIKDVIKCLSTHFDLKVLDKTRKLLGVEFEEMGNELFIHQSEYIHKVCEKYQCFNYPVTSLPIAVGIVFSKTQCPSTEVEISEMSKFPYRNLLGCLSFISGRTRPDICYAVNILSQFQSNPGLVHWNILLKLLGYVAQTKTYKLKLSEINNLNINCYSDSDFAANRDDRISIGGLILFIDNSPIIWKTLKQKCVSLSTMESEYVSLCESAKELVWIIRIFKEFEILNVVKTNVTSYLFCDNQAAIDFSKYHQ
;
A
#
# COMPACT_ATOMS: atom_id res chain seq x y z
N MET A 1 -4.35 -17.98 -35.31
CA MET A 1 -4.92 -16.64 -35.01
C MET A 1 -6.22 -16.53 -35.76
N THR A 2 -7.27 -15.99 -35.14
CA THR A 2 -8.61 -15.82 -35.74
C THR A 2 -8.98 -14.35 -35.75
N GLN A 3 -9.94 -13.95 -36.58
CA GLN A 3 -10.45 -12.58 -36.59
C GLN A 3 -11.10 -12.26 -35.24
N PRO A 4 -10.90 -11.05 -34.70
CA PRO A 4 -11.51 -10.66 -33.43
C PRO A 4 -13.03 -10.57 -33.56
N GLN A 5 -13.71 -10.91 -32.47
CA GLN A 5 -15.17 -10.88 -32.41
C GLN A 5 -15.69 -9.47 -32.76
N GLY A 6 -16.65 -9.41 -33.69
CA GLY A 6 -17.20 -8.15 -34.21
C GLY A 6 -16.51 -7.60 -35.47
N PHE A 7 -15.37 -8.15 -35.89
CA PHE A 7 -14.64 -7.75 -37.10
C PHE A 7 -14.49 -8.91 -38.09
N VAL A 8 -15.38 -9.89 -38.03
CA VAL A 8 -15.35 -11.06 -38.92
C VAL A 8 -15.80 -10.65 -40.32
N ASP A 9 -14.92 -10.80 -41.31
CA ASP A 9 -15.23 -10.56 -42.73
C ASP A 9 -15.69 -11.89 -43.38
N PRO A 10 -16.98 -12.02 -43.75
CA PRO A 10 -17.52 -13.22 -44.37
C PRO A 10 -16.86 -13.54 -45.71
N ASN A 11 -16.34 -12.53 -46.41
CA ASN A 11 -15.72 -12.69 -47.73
C ASN A 11 -14.25 -13.11 -47.63
N LYS A 12 -13.64 -12.99 -46.44
CA LYS A 12 -12.23 -13.31 -46.20
C LYS A 12 -12.06 -14.05 -44.87
N PRO A 13 -12.63 -15.25 -44.70
CA PRO A 13 -12.67 -15.95 -43.41
C PRO A 13 -11.28 -16.32 -42.87
N ASP A 14 -10.31 -16.57 -43.76
CA ASP A 14 -8.95 -16.99 -43.38
C ASP A 14 -7.99 -15.82 -43.11
N HIS A 15 -8.43 -14.58 -43.32
CA HIS A 15 -7.60 -13.41 -43.02
C HIS A 15 -7.50 -13.19 -41.51
N VAL A 16 -6.45 -12.51 -41.08
CA VAL A 16 -6.27 -12.06 -39.70
C VAL A 16 -6.08 -10.56 -39.65
N CYS A 17 -6.49 -9.91 -38.57
CA CYS A 17 -6.28 -8.49 -38.39
C CYS A 17 -4.81 -8.21 -38.01
N HIS A 18 -4.15 -7.33 -38.76
CA HIS A 18 -2.85 -6.80 -38.38
C HIS A 18 -3.03 -5.69 -37.35
N LEU A 19 -2.42 -5.86 -36.16
CA LEU A 19 -2.53 -4.90 -35.08
C LEU A 19 -1.47 -3.78 -35.26
N ASN A 20 -1.91 -2.57 -35.58
CA ASN A 20 -1.02 -1.41 -35.78
C ASN A 20 -0.74 -0.60 -34.51
N LYS A 21 -1.61 -0.69 -33.48
CA LYS A 21 -1.50 0.04 -32.21
C LYS A 21 -1.82 -0.90 -31.06
N ALA A 22 -1.32 -0.60 -29.86
CA ALA A 22 -1.57 -1.41 -28.69
C ALA A 22 -3.07 -1.45 -28.35
N LEU A 23 -3.61 -2.66 -28.12
CA LEU A 23 -5.01 -2.89 -27.76
C LEU A 23 -5.12 -3.24 -26.28
N TYR A 24 -6.18 -2.78 -25.59
CA TYR A 24 -6.42 -3.18 -24.21
C TYR A 24 -6.40 -4.71 -24.03
N GLY A 25 -5.77 -5.18 -22.94
CA GLY A 25 -5.66 -6.61 -22.61
C GLY A 25 -4.41 -7.31 -23.16
N LEU A 26 -3.62 -6.69 -24.05
CA LEU A 26 -2.31 -7.25 -24.41
C LEU A 26 -1.30 -6.98 -23.29
N HIS A 27 -0.38 -7.93 -23.11
CA HIS A 27 0.70 -7.83 -22.12
C HIS A 27 1.53 -6.55 -22.25
N GLN A 28 1.70 -6.02 -23.47
CA GLN A 28 2.51 -4.83 -23.74
C GLN A 28 1.73 -3.51 -23.63
N SER A 29 0.39 -3.54 -23.66
CA SER A 29 -0.40 -2.33 -23.86
C SER A 29 -0.29 -1.31 -22.74
N GLY A 30 -0.16 -1.76 -21.49
CA GLY A 30 0.08 -0.84 -20.37
C GLY A 30 1.44 -0.11 -20.50
N ARG A 31 2.45 -0.77 -21.07
CA ARG A 31 3.76 -0.18 -21.30
C ARG A 31 3.74 0.80 -22.46
N GLU A 32 3.09 0.44 -23.56
CA GLU A 32 2.93 1.34 -24.71
C GLU A 32 2.13 2.60 -24.33
N TRP A 33 1.05 2.42 -23.57
CA TRP A 33 0.30 3.55 -23.00
C TRP A 33 1.20 4.45 -22.13
N PHE A 34 2.01 3.86 -21.25
CA PHE A 34 2.94 4.63 -20.43
C PHE A 34 3.94 5.43 -21.26
N TYR A 35 4.51 4.85 -22.32
CA TYR A 35 5.44 5.58 -23.20
C TYR A 35 4.77 6.74 -23.94
N GLU A 36 3.55 6.53 -24.43
CA GLU A 36 2.78 7.57 -25.11
C GLU A 36 2.53 8.77 -24.18
N ILE A 37 1.95 8.53 -23.00
CA ILE A 37 1.65 9.60 -22.05
C ILE A 37 2.92 10.24 -21.49
N HIS A 38 3.96 9.46 -21.23
CA HIS A 38 5.25 9.99 -20.78
C HIS A 38 5.85 10.95 -21.82
N SER A 39 5.84 10.56 -23.10
CA SER A 39 6.38 11.40 -24.18
C SER A 39 5.59 12.70 -24.33
N VAL A 40 4.25 12.63 -24.27
CA VAL A 40 3.40 13.84 -24.29
C VAL A 40 3.70 14.74 -23.08
N LEU A 41 3.79 14.20 -21.87
CA LEU A 41 4.10 14.97 -20.67
C LEU A 41 5.47 15.65 -20.76
N GLU A 42 6.50 14.95 -21.26
CA GLU A 42 7.82 15.55 -21.49
C GLU A 42 7.78 16.69 -22.52
N ASN A 43 7.07 16.51 -23.63
CA ASN A 43 6.87 17.55 -24.63
C ASN A 43 6.12 18.77 -24.07
N LEU A 44 5.22 18.55 -23.10
CA LEU A 44 4.54 19.58 -22.34
C LEU A 44 5.38 20.15 -21.19
N SER A 45 6.68 19.85 -21.13
CA SER A 45 7.62 20.34 -20.11
C SER A 45 7.34 19.88 -18.68
N PHE A 46 6.57 18.78 -18.49
CA PHE A 46 6.49 18.11 -17.21
C PHE A 46 7.82 17.40 -16.90
N LYS A 47 8.28 17.51 -15.66
CA LYS A 47 9.48 16.86 -15.16
C LYS A 47 9.08 15.65 -14.34
N LYS A 48 9.42 14.44 -14.82
CA LYS A 48 9.22 13.21 -14.06
C LYS A 48 10.19 13.12 -12.89
N LEU A 49 9.73 12.64 -11.74
CA LEU A 49 10.64 12.25 -10.67
C LEU A 49 11.49 11.04 -11.10
N LYS A 50 12.74 10.97 -10.62
CA LYS A 50 13.64 9.83 -10.82
C LYS A 50 13.37 8.73 -9.81
N SER A 51 12.96 9.08 -8.59
CA SER A 51 12.65 8.12 -7.52
C SER A 51 11.33 7.38 -7.72
N THR A 52 10.45 7.87 -8.62
CA THR A 52 9.15 7.25 -8.90
C THR A 52 8.76 7.46 -10.37
N ASN A 53 8.18 6.43 -11.01
CA ASN A 53 7.82 6.50 -12.43
C ASN A 53 6.46 7.19 -12.70
N CYS A 54 5.67 7.45 -11.66
CA CYS A 54 4.29 7.89 -11.76
C CYS A 54 4.07 9.35 -11.38
N VAL A 55 5.10 10.05 -10.91
CA VAL A 55 4.96 11.43 -10.43
C VAL A 55 5.69 12.37 -11.38
N TYR A 56 4.98 13.40 -11.81
CA TYR A 56 5.46 14.47 -12.66
C TYR A 56 5.19 15.81 -12.00
N VAL A 57 6.08 16.77 -12.23
CA VAL A 57 5.92 18.14 -11.78
C VAL A 57 5.89 19.04 -12.99
N TYR A 58 4.88 19.90 -13.07
CA TYR A 58 4.82 20.96 -14.06
C TYR A 58 5.04 22.30 -13.38
N GLN A 59 6.07 23.00 -13.84
CA GLN A 59 6.59 24.20 -13.19
C GLN A 59 6.95 23.90 -11.72
N ASP A 60 6.58 24.76 -10.77
CA ASP A 60 6.74 24.57 -9.31
C ASP A 60 5.39 24.47 -8.57
N ASN A 61 4.27 24.45 -9.30
CA ASN A 61 2.93 24.60 -8.73
C ASN A 61 1.96 23.45 -9.02
N VAL A 62 2.33 22.48 -9.85
CA VAL A 62 1.46 21.34 -10.19
C VAL A 62 2.23 20.02 -10.05
N VAL A 63 1.65 19.10 -9.28
CA VAL A 63 2.07 17.70 -9.21
C VAL A 63 1.02 16.84 -9.89
N LEU A 64 1.44 16.03 -10.84
CA LEU A 64 0.62 15.05 -11.56
C LEU A 64 1.04 13.66 -11.11
N LEU A 65 0.08 12.90 -10.56
CA LEU A 65 0.20 11.49 -10.26
C LEU A 65 -0.52 10.68 -11.33
N LEU A 66 0.20 9.79 -12.00
CA LEU A 66 -0.29 8.90 -13.04
C LEU A 66 -0.33 7.46 -12.51
N TYR A 67 -1.51 6.86 -12.42
CA TYR A 67 -1.66 5.44 -12.12
C TYR A 67 -2.43 4.73 -13.22
N VAL A 68 -1.71 3.97 -14.05
CA VAL A 68 -2.28 3.29 -15.23
C VAL A 68 -3.01 4.32 -16.10
N ASN A 69 -4.34 4.39 -16.05
CA ASN A 69 -5.15 5.31 -16.83
C ASN A 69 -5.72 6.48 -16.00
N ASP A 70 -5.55 6.45 -14.68
CA ASP A 70 -6.04 7.48 -13.77
C ASP A 70 -4.97 8.57 -13.60
N ILE A 71 -5.38 9.82 -13.73
CA ILE A 71 -4.53 11.01 -13.52
C ILE A 71 -5.10 11.79 -12.35
N VAL A 72 -4.26 12.10 -11.36
CA VAL A 72 -4.60 12.97 -10.24
C VAL A 72 -3.69 14.18 -10.27
N LEU A 73 -4.30 15.36 -10.21
CA LEU A 73 -3.61 16.64 -10.24
C LEU A 73 -3.70 17.30 -8.87
N PHE A 74 -2.56 17.77 -8.37
CA PHE A 74 -2.44 18.59 -7.18
C PHE A 74 -1.89 19.95 -7.60
N ALA A 75 -2.56 21.04 -7.24
CA ALA A 75 -2.09 22.39 -7.52
C ALA A 75 -2.60 23.39 -6.48
N ASN A 76 -1.94 24.54 -6.42
CA ASN A 76 -2.30 25.62 -5.48
C ASN A 76 -3.61 26.35 -5.86
N THR A 77 -4.04 26.26 -7.13
CA THR A 77 -5.25 26.93 -7.61
C THR A 77 -6.00 26.07 -8.63
N ASP A 78 -7.33 26.18 -8.65
CA ASP A 78 -8.19 25.49 -9.61
C ASP A 78 -7.93 25.92 -11.07
N ASN A 79 -7.43 27.14 -11.28
CA ASN A 79 -7.09 27.63 -12.62
C ASN A 79 -5.94 26.83 -13.23
N LEU A 80 -4.89 26.53 -12.45
CA LEU A 80 -3.78 25.69 -12.91
C LEU A 80 -4.25 24.28 -13.26
N ILE A 81 -5.18 23.72 -12.47
CA ILE A 81 -5.79 22.42 -12.78
C ILE A 81 -6.53 22.47 -14.13
N LYS A 82 -7.36 23.49 -14.35
CA LYS A 82 -8.11 23.67 -15.61
C LYS A 82 -7.18 23.85 -16.81
N ASP A 83 -6.10 24.60 -16.66
CA ASP A 83 -5.12 24.84 -17.73
C ASP A 83 -4.40 23.53 -18.11
N VAL A 84 -3.99 22.74 -17.12
CA VAL A 84 -3.37 21.42 -17.35
C VAL A 84 -4.37 20.46 -17.99
N ILE A 85 -5.61 20.40 -17.53
CA ILE A 85 -6.66 19.58 -18.14
C ILE A 85 -6.87 19.97 -19.61
N LYS A 86 -6.97 21.28 -19.90
CA LYS A 86 -7.12 21.78 -21.28
C LYS A 86 -5.92 21.41 -22.15
N CYS A 87 -4.72 21.41 -21.58
CA CYS A 87 -3.50 21.04 -22.29
C CYS A 87 -3.44 19.53 -22.59
N LEU A 88 -3.85 18.69 -21.64
CA LEU A 88 -3.89 17.25 -21.83
C LEU A 88 -5.03 16.83 -22.77
N SER A 89 -6.16 17.55 -22.77
CA SER A 89 -7.32 17.23 -23.61
C SER A 89 -7.10 17.51 -25.11
N THR A 90 -6.04 18.23 -25.48
CA THR A 90 -5.63 18.35 -26.89
C THR A 90 -4.91 17.10 -27.40
N HIS A 91 -4.44 16.23 -26.49
CA HIS A 91 -3.67 15.02 -26.81
C HIS A 91 -4.45 13.73 -26.51
N PHE A 92 -5.29 13.73 -25.48
CA PHE A 92 -6.02 12.56 -25.00
C PHE A 92 -7.51 12.85 -24.86
N ASP A 93 -8.33 11.81 -25.09
CA ASP A 93 -9.75 11.84 -24.71
C ASP A 93 -9.87 11.65 -23.20
N LEU A 94 -10.20 12.72 -22.48
CA LEU A 94 -10.18 12.76 -21.02
C LEU A 94 -11.60 12.83 -20.46
N LYS A 95 -11.87 11.91 -19.52
CA LYS A 95 -13.02 12.05 -18.63
C LYS A 95 -12.59 12.80 -17.37
N VAL A 96 -12.94 14.07 -17.29
CA VAL A 96 -12.71 14.88 -16.09
C VAL A 96 -13.70 14.45 -15.01
N LEU A 97 -13.18 14.00 -13.88
CA LEU A 97 -13.95 13.78 -12.67
C LEU A 97 -13.78 14.99 -11.76
N ASP A 98 -14.75 15.20 -10.87
CA ASP A 98 -14.63 16.18 -9.80
C ASP A 98 -13.52 15.79 -8.81
N LYS A 99 -13.40 16.55 -7.72
CA LYS A 99 -12.45 16.32 -6.65
C LYS A 99 -12.31 14.83 -6.28
N THR A 100 -11.07 14.36 -6.21
CA THR A 100 -10.75 12.95 -5.94
C THR A 100 -11.32 12.52 -4.59
N ARG A 101 -12.39 11.73 -4.61
CA ARG A 101 -12.98 11.10 -3.41
C ARG A 101 -12.54 9.66 -3.21
N LYS A 102 -12.06 9.01 -4.27
CA LYS A 102 -11.64 7.61 -4.23
C LYS A 102 -10.53 7.36 -5.24
N LEU A 103 -9.46 6.71 -4.80
CA LEU A 103 -8.32 6.33 -5.64
C LEU A 103 -7.71 5.04 -5.09
N LEU A 104 -7.46 4.05 -5.96
CA LEU A 104 -6.86 2.75 -5.57
C LEU A 104 -7.53 2.04 -4.39
N GLY A 105 -8.86 2.17 -4.29
CA GLY A 105 -9.63 1.56 -3.20
C GLY A 105 -9.49 2.27 -1.84
N VAL A 106 -8.90 3.46 -1.81
CA VAL A 106 -8.85 4.37 -0.65
C VAL A 106 -9.83 5.51 -0.88
N GLU A 107 -10.57 5.89 0.15
CA GLU A 107 -11.50 7.00 0.18
C GLU A 107 -10.83 8.22 0.82
N PHE A 108 -11.06 9.40 0.24
CA PHE A 108 -10.53 10.69 0.67
C PHE A 108 -11.69 11.56 1.13
N GLU A 109 -11.57 12.09 2.34
CA GLU A 109 -12.59 12.93 2.95
C GLU A 109 -11.96 14.21 3.46
N GLU A 110 -12.50 15.33 3.02
CA GLU A 110 -12.08 16.64 3.48
C GLU A 110 -13.13 17.22 4.42
N MET A 111 -12.67 17.67 5.59
CA MET A 111 -13.50 18.31 6.60
C MET A 111 -12.87 19.65 6.96
N GLY A 112 -13.34 20.73 6.33
CA GLY A 112 -12.70 22.03 6.44
C GLY A 112 -11.29 22.01 5.82
N ASN A 113 -10.27 22.27 6.63
CA ASN A 113 -8.86 22.24 6.21
C ASN A 113 -8.19 20.90 6.49
N GLU A 114 -8.94 19.89 6.94
CA GLU A 114 -8.40 18.59 7.29
C GLU A 114 -8.67 17.58 6.17
N LEU A 115 -7.66 16.75 5.88
CA LEU A 115 -7.75 15.67 4.91
C LEU A 115 -7.62 14.33 5.64
N PHE A 116 -8.57 13.44 5.39
CA PHE A 116 -8.63 12.10 5.95
C PHE A 116 -8.61 11.04 4.86
N ILE A 117 -7.98 9.90 5.15
CA ILE A 117 -8.09 8.69 4.33
C ILE A 117 -8.71 7.55 5.14
N HIS A 118 -9.57 6.77 4.48
CA HIS A 118 -10.24 5.61 5.08
C HIS A 118 -10.69 4.61 4.00
N GLN A 119 -11.26 3.49 4.43
CA GLN A 119 -11.79 2.43 3.55
C GLN A 119 -13.13 1.90 4.06
N SER A 120 -13.97 2.79 4.59
CA SER A 120 -15.22 2.43 5.28
C SER A 120 -16.19 1.68 4.36
N GLU A 121 -16.29 2.07 3.09
CA GLU A 121 -17.15 1.38 2.12
C GLU A 121 -16.60 -0.02 1.79
N TYR A 122 -15.27 -0.15 1.65
CA TYR A 122 -14.64 -1.44 1.39
C TYR A 122 -14.78 -2.39 2.60
N ILE A 123 -14.53 -1.89 3.81
CA ILE A 123 -14.73 -2.63 5.05
C ILE A 123 -16.17 -3.13 5.15
N HIS A 124 -17.15 -2.29 4.84
CA HIS A 124 -18.56 -2.68 4.85
C HIS A 124 -18.84 -3.84 3.87
N LYS A 125 -18.36 -3.75 2.62
CA LYS A 125 -18.50 -4.84 1.63
C LYS A 125 -17.84 -6.15 2.08
N VAL A 126 -16.68 -6.06 2.73
CA VAL A 126 -16.02 -7.23 3.31
C VAL A 126 -16.87 -7.83 4.43
N CYS A 127 -17.42 -7.00 5.32
CA CYS A 127 -18.31 -7.44 6.39
C CYS A 127 -19.56 -8.17 5.85
N GLU A 128 -20.24 -7.59 4.84
CA GLU A 128 -21.39 -8.22 4.18
C GLU A 128 -21.03 -9.57 3.56
N LYS A 129 -19.89 -9.63 2.86
CA LYS A 129 -19.42 -10.85 2.18
C LYS A 129 -19.18 -12.01 3.16
N TYR A 130 -18.73 -11.74 4.38
CA TYR A 130 -18.40 -12.76 5.38
C TYR A 130 -19.41 -12.83 6.53
N GLN A 131 -20.58 -12.18 6.39
CA GLN A 131 -21.64 -12.17 7.41
C GLN A 131 -22.09 -13.59 7.81
N CYS A 132 -22.13 -14.53 6.86
CA CYS A 132 -22.56 -15.91 7.12
C CYS A 132 -21.68 -16.68 8.11
N PHE A 133 -20.46 -16.22 8.36
CA PHE A 133 -19.52 -16.89 9.27
C PHE A 133 -19.62 -16.40 10.72
N ASN A 134 -20.50 -15.46 11.04
CA ASN A 134 -20.71 -14.91 12.39
C ASN A 134 -19.38 -14.54 13.09
N TYR A 135 -18.80 -13.40 12.73
CA TYR A 135 -17.58 -12.91 13.37
C TYR A 135 -17.89 -12.19 14.70
N PRO A 136 -17.22 -12.55 15.81
CA PRO A 136 -17.46 -11.93 17.11
C PRO A 136 -16.85 -10.52 17.17
N VAL A 137 -17.55 -9.60 17.86
CA VAL A 137 -17.05 -8.25 18.14
C VAL A 137 -15.92 -8.34 19.17
N THR A 138 -14.84 -7.59 18.94
CA THR A 138 -13.66 -7.52 19.82
C THR A 138 -13.09 -6.11 19.78
N SER A 139 -12.57 -5.66 20.93
CA SER A 139 -11.93 -4.35 21.10
C SER A 139 -10.45 -4.33 20.69
N LEU A 140 -9.84 -5.49 20.44
CA LEU A 140 -8.44 -5.63 20.07
C LEU A 140 -8.28 -6.32 18.71
N PRO A 141 -7.31 -5.90 17.86
CA PRO A 141 -6.95 -6.63 16.64
C PRO A 141 -6.50 -8.07 16.94
N ILE A 142 -5.70 -8.22 17.99
CA ILE A 142 -5.17 -9.48 18.50
C ILE A 142 -4.97 -9.34 20.01
N ALA A 143 -5.29 -10.37 20.79
CA ALA A 143 -5.07 -10.31 22.23
C ALA A 143 -3.60 -10.57 22.57
N VAL A 144 -3.10 -9.89 23.60
CA VAL A 144 -1.73 -10.05 24.10
C VAL A 144 -1.52 -11.47 24.61
N GLY A 145 -0.35 -12.05 24.31
CA GLY A 145 0.02 -13.39 24.77
C GLY A 145 -0.56 -14.54 23.95
N ILE A 146 -1.33 -14.27 22.89
CA ILE A 146 -1.72 -15.33 21.95
C ILE A 146 -0.49 -15.77 21.16
N VAL A 147 -0.21 -17.07 21.18
CA VAL A 147 0.88 -17.68 20.42
C VAL A 147 0.32 -18.65 19.40
N PHE A 148 0.69 -18.46 18.14
CA PHE A 148 0.34 -19.36 17.05
C PHE A 148 1.49 -20.29 16.70
N SER A 149 1.15 -21.47 16.19
CA SER A 149 2.12 -22.47 15.76
C SER A 149 1.55 -23.35 14.66
N LYS A 150 2.43 -23.88 13.81
CA LYS A 150 2.10 -24.90 12.81
C LYS A 150 1.51 -26.18 13.42
N THR A 151 1.73 -26.41 14.71
CA THR A 151 1.06 -27.50 15.45
C THR A 151 -0.47 -27.35 15.52
N GLN A 152 -1.00 -26.15 15.27
CA GLN A 152 -2.44 -25.86 15.19
C GLN A 152 -2.99 -26.01 13.77
N CYS A 153 -2.15 -26.36 12.80
CA CYS A 153 -2.55 -26.61 11.42
C CYS A 153 -3.13 -28.03 11.26
N PRO A 154 -4.05 -28.23 10.31
CA PRO A 154 -4.57 -29.55 9.97
C PRO A 154 -3.45 -30.54 9.66
N SER A 155 -3.57 -31.75 10.21
CA SER A 155 -2.65 -32.86 10.01
C SER A 155 -3.31 -34.11 9.42
N THR A 156 -4.63 -34.21 9.54
CA THR A 156 -5.43 -35.32 9.00
C THR A 156 -6.25 -34.89 7.78
N GLU A 157 -6.60 -35.84 6.91
CA GLU A 157 -7.45 -35.56 5.74
C GLU A 157 -8.82 -35.00 6.12
N VAL A 158 -9.35 -35.43 7.27
CA VAL A 158 -10.63 -34.93 7.81
C VAL A 158 -10.52 -33.45 8.15
N GLU A 159 -9.51 -33.04 8.92
CA GLU A 159 -9.27 -31.63 9.28
C GLU A 159 -9.01 -30.76 8.04
N ILE A 160 -8.25 -31.27 7.07
CA ILE A 160 -7.97 -30.57 5.80
C ILE A 160 -9.28 -30.36 5.03
N SER A 161 -10.11 -31.39 4.92
CA SER A 161 -11.42 -31.32 4.25
C SER A 161 -12.42 -30.44 4.99
N GLU A 162 -12.30 -30.29 6.31
CA GLU A 162 -13.10 -29.32 7.06
C GLU A 162 -12.62 -27.89 6.78
N MET A 163 -11.30 -27.66 6.81
CA MET A 163 -10.73 -26.34 6.58
C MET A 163 -10.93 -25.82 5.16
N SER A 164 -11.01 -26.70 4.16
CA SER A 164 -11.23 -26.32 2.75
C SER A 164 -12.57 -25.60 2.51
N LYS A 165 -13.52 -25.71 3.46
CA LYS A 165 -14.82 -25.02 3.40
C LYS A 165 -14.70 -23.54 3.75
N PHE A 166 -13.61 -23.11 4.40
CA PHE A 166 -13.44 -21.75 4.86
C PHE A 166 -12.54 -20.94 3.90
N PRO A 167 -12.98 -19.77 3.43
CA PRO A 167 -12.23 -18.92 2.51
C PRO A 167 -11.12 -18.11 3.21
N TYR A 168 -10.24 -18.78 3.97
CA TYR A 168 -9.21 -18.15 4.82
C TYR A 168 -8.34 -17.16 4.04
N ARG A 169 -7.75 -17.61 2.93
CA ARG A 169 -6.83 -16.80 2.13
C ARG A 169 -7.51 -15.57 1.52
N ASN A 170 -8.78 -15.70 1.18
CA ASN A 170 -9.56 -14.61 0.59
C ASN A 170 -9.87 -13.53 1.64
N LEU A 171 -10.29 -13.93 2.85
CA LEU A 171 -10.53 -12.98 3.95
C LEU A 171 -9.22 -12.31 4.39
N LEU A 172 -8.15 -13.10 4.54
CA LEU A 172 -6.82 -12.57 4.85
C LEU A 172 -6.36 -11.55 3.80
N GLY A 173 -6.60 -11.81 2.51
CA GLY A 173 -6.29 -10.87 1.43
C GLY A 173 -7.06 -9.55 1.55
N CYS A 174 -8.35 -9.60 1.89
CA CYS A 174 -9.16 -8.41 2.17
C CYS A 174 -8.60 -7.59 3.35
N LEU A 175 -8.29 -8.26 4.46
CA LEU A 175 -7.74 -7.59 5.65
C LEU A 175 -6.32 -7.06 5.42
N SER A 176 -5.51 -7.77 4.62
CA SER A 176 -4.18 -7.31 4.21
C SER A 176 -4.25 -6.05 3.34
N PHE A 177 -5.23 -5.98 2.44
CA PHE A 177 -5.49 -4.77 1.66
C PHE A 177 -5.90 -3.60 2.56
N ILE A 178 -6.78 -3.83 3.55
CA ILE A 178 -7.18 -2.80 4.52
C ILE A 178 -5.98 -2.32 5.35
N SER A 179 -5.20 -3.27 5.82
CA SER A 179 -4.02 -3.02 6.65
C SER A 179 -2.99 -2.15 5.94
N GLY A 180 -2.64 -2.49 4.70
CA GLY A 180 -1.59 -1.80 3.95
C GLY A 180 -1.97 -0.42 3.42
N ARG A 181 -3.22 0.04 3.61
CA ARG A 181 -3.71 1.30 3.04
C ARG A 181 -4.17 2.30 4.07
N THR A 182 -4.99 1.89 5.04
CA THR A 182 -5.57 2.84 6.02
C THR A 182 -5.62 2.33 7.45
N ARG A 183 -5.13 1.13 7.74
CA ARG A 183 -5.22 0.49 9.07
C ARG A 183 -3.87 -0.07 9.56
N PRO A 184 -2.93 0.81 9.97
CA PRO A 184 -1.66 0.39 10.57
C PRO A 184 -1.85 -0.48 11.82
N ASP A 185 -2.91 -0.23 12.58
CA ASP A 185 -3.25 -0.89 13.83
C ASP A 185 -3.53 -2.41 13.69
N ILE A 186 -3.91 -2.89 12.50
CA ILE A 186 -4.10 -4.33 12.25
C ILE A 186 -2.91 -5.01 11.57
N CYS A 187 -1.85 -4.26 11.24
CA CYS A 187 -0.72 -4.73 10.44
C CYS A 187 -0.02 -5.94 11.05
N TYR A 188 0.20 -5.90 12.37
CA TYR A 188 0.79 -7.01 13.09
C TYR A 188 -0.08 -8.27 13.04
N ALA A 189 -1.38 -8.15 13.33
CA ALA A 189 -2.31 -9.27 13.34
C ALA A 189 -2.41 -9.94 11.96
N VAL A 190 -2.49 -9.14 10.89
CA VAL A 190 -2.48 -9.63 9.50
C VAL A 190 -1.16 -10.34 9.19
N ASN A 191 -0.02 -9.77 9.58
CA ASN A 191 1.29 -10.37 9.32
C ASN A 191 1.40 -11.76 9.96
N ILE A 192 1.05 -11.88 11.24
CA ILE A 192 1.09 -13.14 11.97
C ILE A 192 0.18 -14.19 11.32
N LEU A 193 -1.07 -13.85 11.03
CA LEU A 193 -2.04 -14.77 10.41
C LEU A 193 -1.61 -15.19 9.00
N SER A 194 -0.93 -14.32 8.25
CA SER A 194 -0.47 -14.62 6.89
C SER A 194 0.53 -15.77 6.80
N GLN A 195 1.22 -16.08 7.90
CA GLN A 195 2.18 -17.18 7.97
C GLN A 195 1.52 -18.56 7.85
N PHE A 196 0.21 -18.64 8.11
CA PHE A 196 -0.57 -19.88 8.05
C PHE A 196 -1.42 -19.99 6.77
N GLN A 197 -1.31 -19.06 5.83
CA GLN A 197 -2.21 -18.99 4.66
C GLN A 197 -2.21 -20.23 3.76
N SER A 198 -1.13 -21.03 3.77
CA SER A 198 -1.00 -22.25 2.96
C SER A 198 -1.67 -23.46 3.57
N ASN A 199 -1.71 -23.54 4.91
CA ASN A 199 -2.36 -24.63 5.65
C ASN A 199 -2.98 -24.08 6.95
N PRO A 200 -4.05 -23.26 6.87
CA PRO A 200 -4.66 -22.67 8.05
C PRO A 200 -5.44 -23.72 8.85
N GLY A 201 -5.48 -23.58 10.18
CA GLY A 201 -6.31 -24.40 11.06
C GLY A 201 -7.51 -23.62 11.60
N LEU A 202 -8.42 -24.32 12.27
CA LEU A 202 -9.64 -23.72 12.82
C LEU A 202 -9.33 -22.59 13.81
N VAL A 203 -8.27 -22.74 14.61
CA VAL A 203 -7.79 -21.68 15.52
C VAL A 203 -7.44 -20.42 14.73
N HIS A 204 -6.68 -20.56 13.64
CA HIS A 204 -6.29 -19.43 12.79
C HIS A 204 -7.52 -18.76 12.15
N TRP A 205 -8.48 -19.54 11.66
CA TRP A 205 -9.73 -19.02 11.09
C TRP A 205 -10.55 -18.23 12.12
N ASN A 206 -10.71 -18.77 13.32
CA ASN A 206 -11.46 -18.11 14.38
C ASN A 206 -10.83 -16.78 14.81
N ILE A 207 -9.49 -16.70 14.85
CA ILE A 207 -8.82 -15.42 15.11
C ILE A 207 -8.97 -14.46 13.93
N LEU A 208 -8.91 -14.94 12.68
CA LEU A 208 -9.14 -14.10 11.51
C LEU A 208 -10.54 -13.49 11.50
N LEU A 209 -11.56 -14.26 11.94
CA LEU A 209 -12.92 -13.75 12.15
C LEU A 209 -12.97 -12.71 13.29
N LYS A 210 -12.28 -12.93 14.41
CA LYS A 210 -12.16 -11.91 15.46
C LYS A 210 -11.54 -10.62 14.91
N LEU A 211 -10.47 -10.71 14.12
CA LEU A 211 -9.86 -9.54 13.49
C LEU A 211 -10.84 -8.80 12.56
N LEU A 212 -11.66 -9.54 11.79
CA LEU A 212 -12.74 -8.95 11.01
C LEU A 212 -13.76 -8.23 11.91
N GLY A 213 -14.14 -8.82 13.05
CA GLY A 213 -15.04 -8.20 14.01
C GLY A 213 -14.50 -6.90 14.62
N TYR A 214 -13.19 -6.85 14.92
CA TYR A 214 -12.52 -5.61 15.33
C TYR A 214 -12.59 -4.55 14.23
N VAL A 215 -12.23 -4.90 12.99
CA VAL A 215 -12.28 -3.99 11.84
C VAL A 215 -13.71 -3.50 11.57
N ALA A 216 -14.71 -4.36 11.73
CA ALA A 216 -16.12 -4.02 11.58
C ALA A 216 -16.59 -3.00 12.63
N GLN A 217 -16.19 -3.18 13.89
CA GLN A 217 -16.52 -2.25 14.98
C GLN A 217 -15.84 -0.89 14.78
N THR A 218 -14.63 -0.89 14.21
CA THR A 218 -13.79 0.29 13.99
C THR A 218 -13.84 0.79 12.55
N LYS A 219 -14.90 0.47 11.79
CA LYS A 219 -15.02 0.78 10.35
C LYS A 219 -14.99 2.29 10.03
N THR A 220 -15.25 3.13 11.01
CA THR A 220 -15.28 4.60 10.90
C THR A 220 -13.93 5.25 11.20
N TYR A 221 -12.91 4.48 11.58
CA TYR A 221 -11.57 5.02 11.80
C TYR A 221 -11.00 5.58 10.50
N LYS A 222 -10.33 6.73 10.62
CA LYS A 222 -9.71 7.46 9.50
C LYS A 222 -8.32 7.90 9.92
N LEU A 223 -7.38 7.92 8.97
CA LEU A 223 -6.08 8.53 9.18
C LEU A 223 -6.14 9.99 8.74
N LYS A 224 -5.73 10.89 9.62
CA LYS A 224 -5.62 12.31 9.33
C LYS A 224 -4.26 12.58 8.68
N LEU A 225 -4.26 13.23 7.52
CA LEU A 225 -3.05 13.55 6.74
C LEU A 225 -2.67 15.04 6.80
N SER A 226 -3.50 15.88 7.40
CA SER A 226 -3.31 17.33 7.45
C SER A 226 -2.48 17.81 8.64
N GLU A 227 -2.01 16.92 9.51
CA GLU A 227 -1.17 17.29 10.66
C GLU A 227 0.29 17.40 10.25
N ILE A 228 0.56 18.33 9.33
CA ILE A 228 1.87 18.59 8.73
C ILE A 228 2.16 20.08 8.83
N ASN A 229 3.18 20.45 9.60
CA ASN A 229 3.57 21.84 9.87
C ASN A 229 5.01 22.12 9.42
N ASN A 230 5.94 21.23 9.77
CA ASN A 230 7.38 21.42 9.64
C ASN A 230 8.03 20.45 8.65
N LEU A 231 7.27 19.44 8.17
CA LEU A 231 7.78 18.37 7.30
C LEU A 231 8.93 17.57 7.95
N ASN A 232 8.83 17.31 9.26
CA ASN A 232 9.78 16.42 9.93
C ASN A 232 9.44 14.96 9.65
N ILE A 233 10.38 14.21 9.08
CA ILE A 233 10.18 12.80 8.78
C ILE A 233 10.70 11.95 9.95
N ASN A 234 9.81 11.32 10.70
CA ASN A 234 10.16 10.50 11.86
C ASN A 234 9.85 9.04 11.57
N CYS A 235 10.87 8.19 11.50
CA CYS A 235 10.72 6.75 11.33
C CYS A 235 11.06 6.04 12.64
N TYR A 236 10.15 5.21 13.13
CA TYR A 236 10.32 4.39 14.32
C TYR A 236 10.48 2.94 13.88
N SER A 237 11.49 2.27 14.43
CA SER A 237 11.81 0.87 14.19
C SER A 237 11.78 0.10 15.49
N ASP A 238 11.27 -1.13 15.44
CA ASP A 238 11.21 -2.05 16.59
C ASP A 238 11.30 -3.50 16.12
N SER A 239 11.68 -4.42 17.01
CA SER A 239 11.73 -5.86 16.72
C SER A 239 11.33 -6.71 17.93
N ASP A 240 10.55 -7.75 17.67
CA ASP A 240 10.27 -8.79 18.64
C ASP A 240 11.18 -10.00 18.37
N PHE A 241 12.20 -10.15 19.22
CA PHE A 241 13.25 -11.15 19.06
C PHE A 241 12.73 -12.59 19.22
N ALA A 242 12.98 -13.42 18.20
CA ALA A 242 12.58 -14.81 18.17
C ALA A 242 11.08 -15.04 18.47
N ALA A 243 10.25 -14.07 18.05
CA ALA A 243 8.81 -14.03 18.26
C ALA A 243 8.07 -15.21 17.62
N ASN A 244 8.52 -15.68 16.45
CA ASN A 244 7.91 -16.86 15.85
C ASN A 244 8.27 -18.12 16.64
N ARG A 245 7.25 -18.84 17.11
CA ARG A 245 7.43 -20.05 17.92
C ARG A 245 8.02 -21.23 17.14
N ASP A 246 7.69 -21.35 15.86
CA ASP A 246 8.03 -22.51 15.04
C ASP A 246 9.47 -22.46 14.52
N ASP A 247 9.95 -21.28 14.09
CA ASP A 247 11.29 -21.13 13.50
C ASP A 247 12.21 -20.13 14.21
N ARG A 248 11.75 -19.52 15.32
CA ARG A 248 12.52 -18.55 16.12
C ARG A 248 12.98 -17.33 15.31
N ILE A 249 12.33 -17.06 14.18
CA ILE A 249 12.58 -15.85 13.40
C ILE A 249 11.86 -14.67 14.06
N SER A 250 12.57 -13.56 14.18
CA SER A 250 12.05 -12.31 14.76
C SER A 250 11.03 -11.62 13.86
N ILE A 251 10.15 -10.83 14.46
CA ILE A 251 9.21 -9.97 13.74
C ILE A 251 9.68 -8.52 13.86
N GLY A 252 9.91 -7.86 12.73
CA GLY A 252 10.23 -6.44 12.68
C GLY A 252 8.99 -5.59 12.46
N GLY A 253 8.98 -4.41 13.06
CA GLY A 253 7.97 -3.36 12.87
C GLY A 253 8.62 -2.04 12.48
N LEU A 254 7.95 -1.29 11.61
CA LEU A 254 8.30 0.09 11.36
C LEU A 254 7.04 0.94 11.13
N ILE A 255 7.14 2.20 11.52
CA ILE A 255 6.16 3.23 11.16
C ILE A 255 6.90 4.55 10.89
N LEU A 256 6.51 5.21 9.81
CA LEU A 256 7.11 6.47 9.37
C LEU A 256 6.01 7.52 9.29
N PHE A 257 6.26 8.62 9.98
CA PHE A 257 5.42 9.80 10.05
C PHE A 257 6.05 10.96 9.31
N ILE A 258 5.19 11.80 8.72
CA ILE A 258 5.53 13.20 8.43
C ILE A 258 4.82 14.03 9.51
N ASP A 259 5.61 14.68 10.36
CA ASP A 259 5.16 15.27 11.61
C ASP A 259 4.30 14.27 12.41
N ASN A 260 2.98 14.45 12.47
CA ASN A 260 2.06 13.56 13.19
C ASN A 260 1.24 12.64 12.27
N SER A 261 1.43 12.73 10.95
CA SER A 261 0.66 11.98 9.96
C SER A 261 1.40 10.70 9.54
N PRO A 262 0.86 9.48 9.79
CA PRO A 262 1.49 8.24 9.37
C PRO A 262 1.38 8.06 7.86
N ILE A 263 2.50 7.76 7.19
CA ILE A 263 2.55 7.60 5.73
C ILE A 263 3.05 6.23 5.27
N ILE A 264 3.87 5.55 6.08
CA ILE A 264 4.37 4.20 5.78
C ILE A 264 4.36 3.41 7.08
N TRP A 265 3.90 2.16 7.04
CA TRP A 265 4.00 1.22 8.15
C TRP A 265 4.14 -0.19 7.61
N LYS A 266 4.93 -1.01 8.31
CA LYS A 266 5.12 -2.42 7.95
C LYS A 266 5.31 -3.25 9.21
N THR A 267 4.76 -4.46 9.18
CA THR A 267 5.19 -5.55 10.04
C THR A 267 5.71 -6.64 9.12
N LEU A 268 6.90 -7.16 9.40
CA LEU A 268 7.57 -8.16 8.58
C LEU A 268 8.18 -9.26 9.43
N LYS A 269 8.09 -10.50 8.93
CA LYS A 269 8.93 -11.58 9.44
C LYS A 269 10.32 -11.43 8.84
N GLN A 270 11.36 -11.41 9.68
CA GLN A 270 12.72 -11.23 9.20
C GLN A 270 13.16 -12.39 8.29
N LYS A 271 14.14 -12.14 7.42
CA LYS A 271 14.59 -13.14 6.44
C LYS A 271 15.58 -14.14 7.02
N CYS A 272 16.20 -13.81 8.14
CA CYS A 272 17.17 -14.65 8.83
C CYS A 272 16.78 -14.79 10.31
N VAL A 273 17.30 -15.85 10.94
CA VAL A 273 17.23 -16.02 12.39
C VAL A 273 18.29 -15.11 13.00
N SER A 274 17.86 -14.15 13.81
CA SER A 274 18.78 -13.34 14.61
C SER A 274 19.26 -14.15 15.82
N LEU A 275 20.52 -13.93 16.22
CA LEU A 275 21.14 -14.61 17.37
C LEU A 275 21.06 -13.77 18.65
N SER A 276 20.70 -12.49 18.54
CA SER A 276 20.51 -11.60 19.68
C SER A 276 19.41 -10.58 19.41
N THR A 277 18.92 -9.94 20.48
CA THR A 277 17.99 -8.81 20.39
C THR A 277 18.60 -7.65 19.61
N MET A 278 19.89 -7.38 19.82
CA MET A 278 20.62 -6.36 19.06
C MET A 278 20.60 -6.63 17.54
N GLU A 279 20.79 -7.89 17.14
CA GLU A 279 20.81 -8.26 15.72
C GLU A 279 19.41 -8.13 15.09
N SER A 280 18.35 -8.55 15.80
CA SER A 280 16.99 -8.39 15.28
C SER A 280 16.60 -6.93 15.16
N GLU A 281 16.97 -6.10 16.14
CA GLU A 281 16.76 -4.65 16.08
C GLU A 281 17.49 -4.02 14.91
N TYR A 282 18.76 -4.41 14.69
CA TYR A 282 19.55 -3.92 13.58
C TYR A 282 18.96 -4.29 12.22
N VAL A 283 18.42 -5.51 12.06
CA VAL A 283 17.72 -5.91 10.83
C VAL A 283 16.47 -5.06 10.60
N SER A 284 15.64 -4.85 11.64
CA SER A 284 14.48 -3.96 11.55
C SER A 284 14.90 -2.53 11.21
N LEU A 285 15.97 -2.03 11.82
CA LEU A 285 16.53 -0.70 11.58
C LEU A 285 16.98 -0.53 10.12
N CYS A 286 17.60 -1.55 9.55
CA CYS A 286 17.99 -1.58 8.14
C CYS A 286 16.77 -1.51 7.20
N GLU A 287 15.69 -2.23 7.49
CA GLU A 287 14.46 -2.14 6.68
C GLU A 287 13.80 -0.77 6.81
N SER A 288 13.75 -0.20 8.02
CA SER A 288 13.28 1.16 8.28
C SER A 288 14.10 2.23 7.55
N ALA A 289 15.42 2.09 7.53
CA ALA A 289 16.31 2.99 6.82
C ALA A 289 16.07 2.98 5.30
N LYS A 290 15.70 1.84 4.69
CA LYS A 290 15.36 1.77 3.25
C LYS A 290 14.14 2.61 2.92
N GLU A 291 13.08 2.51 3.72
CA GLU A 291 11.87 3.31 3.54
C GLU A 291 12.16 4.81 3.75
N LEU A 292 12.94 5.12 4.79
CA LEU A 292 13.35 6.50 5.09
C LEU A 292 14.19 7.12 3.97
N VAL A 293 15.17 6.40 3.44
CA VAL A 293 15.99 6.86 2.32
C VAL A 293 15.14 7.07 1.07
N TRP A 294 14.18 6.18 0.80
CA TRP A 294 13.29 6.32 -0.34
C TRP A 294 12.44 7.60 -0.26
N ILE A 295 11.81 7.87 0.88
CA ILE A 295 10.98 9.07 1.04
C ILE A 295 11.81 10.36 1.04
N ILE A 296 13.01 10.36 1.65
CA ILE A 296 13.93 11.50 1.60
C ILE A 296 14.32 11.84 0.16
N ARG A 297 14.56 10.83 -0.70
CA ARG A 297 14.89 11.07 -2.11
C ARG A 297 13.74 11.76 -2.85
N ILE A 298 12.49 11.34 -2.61
CA ILE A 298 11.32 12.00 -3.18
C ILE A 298 11.25 13.47 -2.76
N PHE A 299 11.40 13.76 -1.47
CA PHE A 299 11.36 15.12 -0.97
C PHE A 299 12.50 16.00 -1.48
N LYS A 300 13.73 15.46 -1.58
CA LYS A 300 14.85 16.17 -2.20
C LYS A 300 14.58 16.53 -3.65
N GLU A 301 13.93 15.64 -4.41
CA GLU A 301 13.55 15.97 -5.78
C GLU A 301 12.46 17.05 -5.83
N PHE A 302 11.47 17.00 -4.93
CA PHE A 302 10.49 18.09 -4.81
C PHE A 302 11.11 19.42 -4.41
N GLU A 303 12.14 19.43 -3.57
CA GLU A 303 12.91 20.61 -3.21
C GLU A 303 13.67 21.17 -4.43
N ILE A 304 14.37 20.32 -5.20
CA ILE A 304 15.05 20.71 -6.44
C ILE A 304 14.07 21.29 -7.48
N LEU A 305 12.83 20.77 -7.49
CA LEU A 305 11.76 21.23 -8.38
C LEU A 305 10.94 22.39 -7.80
N ASN A 306 11.34 22.95 -6.65
CA ASN A 306 10.70 24.06 -5.94
C ASN A 306 9.23 23.81 -5.52
N VAL A 307 8.78 22.55 -5.49
CA VAL A 307 7.45 22.16 -5.00
C VAL A 307 7.39 22.29 -3.48
N VAL A 308 8.45 21.87 -2.80
CA VAL A 308 8.62 22.01 -1.36
C VAL A 308 9.74 23.02 -1.09
N LYS A 309 9.44 24.07 -0.32
CA LYS A 309 10.38 25.17 -0.02
C LYS A 309 10.92 25.13 1.40
N THR A 310 10.44 24.19 2.21
CA THR A 310 10.83 24.01 3.61
C THR A 310 11.91 22.94 3.69
N ASN A 311 12.89 23.16 4.57
CA ASN A 311 13.91 22.15 4.86
C ASN A 311 13.26 20.91 5.47
N VAL A 312 13.54 19.76 4.87
CA VAL A 312 13.06 18.46 5.35
C VAL A 312 14.07 17.92 6.35
N THR A 313 13.63 17.68 7.58
CA THR A 313 14.44 16.96 8.59
C THR A 313 14.02 15.50 8.61
N SER A 314 14.95 14.62 9.00
CA SER A 314 14.67 13.18 9.04
C SER A 314 15.38 12.50 10.19
N TYR A 315 14.64 11.69 10.94
CA TYR A 315 15.15 10.93 12.08
C TYR A 315 14.71 9.47 12.00
N LEU A 316 15.63 8.57 12.35
CA LEU A 316 15.37 7.16 12.52
C LEU A 316 15.57 6.81 14.00
N PHE A 317 14.49 6.38 14.65
CA PHE A 317 14.43 6.05 16.06
C PHE A 317 14.44 4.54 16.26
N CYS A 318 15.21 4.12 17.27
CA CYS A 318 15.34 2.76 17.77
C CYS A 318 15.61 2.89 19.28
N ASP A 319 15.04 2.03 20.10
CA ASP A 319 15.20 2.06 21.55
C ASP A 319 16.32 1.14 22.05
N ASN A 320 16.90 0.32 21.15
CA ASN A 320 18.01 -0.57 21.46
C ASN A 320 19.37 0.11 21.28
N GLN A 321 20.00 0.46 22.41
CA GLN A 321 21.29 1.14 22.43
C GLN A 321 22.40 0.34 21.71
N ALA A 322 22.41 -0.99 21.84
CA ALA A 322 23.44 -1.81 21.21
C ALA A 322 23.31 -1.81 19.67
N ALA A 323 22.08 -1.82 19.14
CA ALA A 323 21.84 -1.69 17.71
C ALA A 323 22.21 -0.28 17.20
N ILE A 324 21.89 0.76 17.98
CA ILE A 324 22.27 2.14 17.68
C ILE A 324 23.79 2.28 17.61
N ASP A 325 24.51 1.80 18.62
CA ASP A 325 25.96 1.93 18.68
C ASP A 325 26.61 1.19 17.51
N PHE A 326 26.18 -0.05 17.25
CA PHE A 326 26.67 -0.82 16.11
C PHE A 326 26.44 -0.12 14.76
N SER A 327 25.30 0.57 14.59
CA SER A 327 25.02 1.32 13.36
C SER A 327 25.94 2.53 13.14
N LYS A 328 26.53 3.09 14.21
CA LYS A 328 27.42 4.25 14.15
C LYS A 328 28.88 3.89 13.89
N TYR A 329 29.34 2.73 14.37
CA TYR A 329 30.75 2.31 14.28
C TYR A 329 31.15 1.66 12.93
N HIS A 330 30.19 1.44 12.02
CA HIS A 330 30.42 0.86 10.70
C HIS A 330 30.10 1.80 9.51
N GLN A 331 30.02 3.11 9.75
CA GLN A 331 30.17 4.13 8.69
C GLN A 331 31.63 4.56 8.60
#